data_AF-A0AAP9ACS7-F1
#
_entry.id   AF-A0AAP9ACS7-F1
#
_cell.length_a   1.000
_cell.length_b   1.000
_cell.length_c   1.000
_cell.angle_alpha   90.00
_cell.angle_beta   90.00
_cell.angle_gamma   90.00
#
_symmetry.space_group_name_H-M   'P 1'
#
loop_
_entity.id
_entity.type
_entity.pdbx_description
1 polymer ?
#
loop_
_entity_poly.entity_id
_entity_poly.type
_entity_poly.pdbx_seq_one_letter_code
_entity_poly.pdbx_strand_id
1 'polypeptide(L)'
;MATLIEKSPFIVRRYIFKKRYCVFTTLWEVIKDSSSFITSSLFSSLALLLITVIIALHKFNGAFAATSISYITIFQFSFIQLGGNLGVVLALWAKRLYDGSKHKFVPAHQTVNLASFYAFTFGLVMSGVYLASAYTYNLYANIHQNTLFAQLFGEQYLWSSLALVVLAPVHNYFLISIWSNDRRKILFTIILDFATWTTCLVTSFLLGKYSVLAYNGYGLGLSIGYIAWTIIISFIKFHKEWKINNFGLSLNLLKITIKQIWSQTVLSVFASVAKMFVLLALYHLINQKMVGSVPLNLQSSRILWYQSMLFIQGFGFGFADYLFYVFQKQMIRDRRYHSRQLFICIFSLLFIYSMIAAIIFGFSIKPLSAVYAKEQNQAYIHLESKIPEHFYASIRLKMLENPKLVYLLGQKAHINPKLILAHLASNDPKVWKIVIEQLITPIWRAGPNFQYLYGIPNPITKSFVSISAEGIEKLLTGDNTYIHLAIFGIFYSLSSSLMRYYNLITRRLDLPFVSLIFQILVIAFVVGFGVDYQSGTKFAGLLAWSMPMSISSAVILIFSLFIFTTTYSKFLSTYSYKDNNFENPYPFKWIRHIL
;
A
#
# COMPACT_ATOMS: atom_id res chain seq x y z
N MET A 1 8.13 72.08 5.12
CA MET A 1 9.40 71.35 5.33
C MET A 1 9.12 70.13 6.18
N ALA A 2 9.09 68.97 5.54
CA ALA A 2 8.89 67.69 6.19
C ALA A 2 10.25 67.12 6.61
N THR A 3 10.42 66.77 7.88
CA THR A 3 11.61 66.08 8.38
C THR A 3 11.22 64.71 8.94
N LEU A 4 11.32 63.74 8.04
CA LEU A 4 11.92 62.41 8.20
C LEU A 4 11.98 61.83 9.63
N ILE A 5 11.00 60.96 9.92
CA ILE A 5 11.17 59.86 10.88
C ILE A 5 12.06 58.81 10.21
N GLU A 6 13.34 58.79 10.59
CA GLU A 6 14.25 57.69 10.26
C GLU A 6 13.71 56.39 10.88
N LYS A 7 13.17 55.51 10.02
CA LYS A 7 12.94 54.11 10.35
C LYS A 7 14.30 53.44 10.52
N SER A 8 14.73 53.26 11.76
CA SER A 8 15.80 52.33 12.08
C SER A 8 15.43 50.94 11.54
N PRO A 9 16.32 50.27 10.77
CA PRO A 9 16.05 48.93 10.32
C PRO A 9 16.17 48.02 11.54
N PHE A 10 15.06 47.37 11.90
CA PHE A 10 15.04 46.26 12.85
C PHE A 10 15.99 45.18 12.33
N ILE A 11 17.23 45.19 12.83
CA ILE A 11 18.18 44.10 12.69
C ILE A 11 17.61 42.95 13.52
N VAL A 12 16.75 42.15 12.89
CA VAL A 12 16.33 40.86 13.41
C VAL A 12 17.60 40.03 13.58
N ARG A 13 18.07 39.92 14.83
CA ARG A 13 19.15 39.01 15.22
C ARG A 13 18.77 37.60 14.74
N ARG A 14 19.34 37.24 13.58
CA ARG A 14 19.40 35.90 13.03
C ARG A 14 20.09 34.99 14.04
N TYR A 15 19.31 34.35 14.91
CA TYR A 15 19.71 33.06 15.49
C TYR A 15 19.54 31.97 14.42
N ILE A 16 20.37 32.07 13.38
CA ILE A 16 20.58 31.03 12.39
C ILE A 16 21.72 30.17 12.92
N PHE A 17 21.44 28.90 13.23
CA PHE A 17 22.40 27.80 13.32
C PHE A 17 23.85 28.22 13.68
N LYS A 18 24.08 28.61 14.95
CA LYS A 18 25.40 29.06 15.44
C LYS A 18 26.33 27.92 15.89
N LYS A 19 25.99 26.66 15.62
CA LYS A 19 26.87 25.51 15.88
C LYS A 19 27.30 24.91 14.55
N ARG A 20 28.59 24.65 14.40
CA ARG A 20 29.18 23.91 13.27
C ARG A 20 28.49 22.53 13.19
N TYR A 21 27.49 22.36 12.33
CA TYR A 21 26.84 21.06 12.14
C TYR A 21 27.68 20.23 11.18
N CYS A 22 28.37 19.23 11.74
CA CYS A 22 29.00 18.16 10.99
C CYS A 22 27.90 17.25 10.39
N VAL A 23 28.17 16.61 9.24
CA VAL A 23 27.22 15.68 8.57
C VAL A 23 26.63 14.66 9.56
N PHE A 24 27.44 14.16 10.50
CA PHE A 24 27.01 13.24 11.56
C PHE A 24 25.92 13.80 12.48
N THR A 25 25.99 15.09 12.83
CA THR A 25 24.97 15.72 13.68
C THR A 25 23.65 15.91 12.95
N THR A 26 23.70 16.26 11.67
CA THR A 26 22.51 16.34 10.80
C THR A 26 21.89 14.96 10.60
N LEU A 27 22.72 13.94 10.36
CA LEU A 27 22.30 12.56 10.23
C LEU A 27 21.58 12.06 11.50
N TRP A 28 22.16 12.31 12.67
CA TRP A 28 21.58 11.90 13.96
C TRP A 28 20.21 12.56 14.22
N GLU A 29 20.09 13.86 13.94
CA GLU A 29 18.81 14.56 14.07
C GLU A 29 17.76 14.04 13.08
N VAL A 30 18.15 13.71 11.84
CA VAL A 30 17.25 13.11 10.85
C VAL A 30 16.77 11.75 11.32
N ILE A 31 17.67 10.86 11.77
CA ILE A 31 17.30 9.53 12.28
C ILE A 31 16.32 9.69 13.44
N LYS A 32 16.63 10.57 14.40
CA LYS A 32 15.80 10.79 15.58
C LYS A 32 14.41 11.31 15.22
N ASP A 33 14.32 12.37 14.41
CA ASP A 33 13.03 13.01 14.09
C ASP A 33 12.19 12.20 13.09
N SER A 34 12.82 11.46 12.18
CA SER A 34 12.11 10.60 11.21
C SER A 34 11.68 9.25 11.80
N SER A 35 12.34 8.78 12.88
CA SER A 35 12.11 7.46 13.48
C SER A 35 10.63 7.19 13.75
N SER A 36 9.89 8.11 14.36
CA SER A 36 8.46 7.91 14.68
C SER A 36 7.59 7.68 13.43
N PHE A 37 7.91 8.32 12.31
CA PHE A 37 7.15 8.17 11.06
C PHE A 37 7.53 6.88 10.36
N ILE A 38 8.83 6.57 10.30
CA ILE A 38 9.34 5.33 9.72
C ILE A 38 8.78 4.13 10.48
N THR A 39 8.88 4.10 11.80
CA THR A 39 8.37 2.98 12.61
C THR A 39 6.86 2.84 12.48
N SER A 40 6.09 3.93 12.44
CA SER A 40 4.64 3.85 12.31
C SER A 40 4.20 3.27 10.96
N SER A 41 4.85 3.72 9.89
CA SER A 41 4.64 3.18 8.55
C SER A 41 5.07 1.71 8.44
N LEU A 42 6.14 1.31 9.13
CA LEU A 42 6.58 -0.09 9.16
C LEU A 42 5.72 -1.00 10.01
N PHE A 43 5.27 -0.54 11.18
CA PHE A 43 4.40 -1.34 12.03
C PHE A 43 3.06 -1.58 11.36
N SER A 44 2.50 -0.56 10.68
CA SER A 44 1.28 -0.74 9.88
C SER A 44 1.49 -1.68 8.69
N SER A 45 2.56 -1.53 7.91
CA SER A 45 2.81 -2.45 6.77
C SER A 45 3.09 -3.88 7.21
N LEU A 46 3.89 -4.06 8.27
CA LEU A 46 4.24 -5.35 8.82
C LEU A 46 3.03 -6.03 9.48
N ALA A 47 2.20 -5.30 10.22
CA ALA A 47 1.01 -5.88 10.84
C ALA A 47 -0.01 -6.36 9.78
N LEU A 48 -0.20 -5.59 8.70
CA LEU A 48 -1.07 -5.98 7.59
C LEU A 48 -0.53 -7.18 6.80
N LEU A 49 0.80 -7.35 6.74
CA LEU A 49 1.42 -8.57 6.22
C LEU A 49 1.24 -9.75 7.19
N LEU A 50 1.54 -9.55 8.47
CA LEU A 50 1.48 -10.63 9.48
C LEU A 50 0.07 -11.16 9.67
N ILE A 51 -0.97 -10.31 9.61
CA ILE A 51 -2.35 -10.80 9.70
C ILE A 51 -2.68 -11.74 8.53
N THR A 52 -2.23 -11.44 7.31
CA THR A 52 -2.42 -12.33 6.16
C THR A 52 -1.65 -13.64 6.28
N VAL A 53 -0.46 -13.63 6.90
CA VAL A 53 0.30 -14.86 7.23
C VAL A 53 -0.44 -15.68 8.29
N ILE A 54 -0.98 -15.04 9.33
CA ILE A 54 -1.77 -15.69 10.38
C ILE A 54 -3.01 -16.36 9.78
N ILE A 55 -3.70 -15.68 8.87
CA ILE A 55 -4.87 -16.21 8.15
C ILE A 55 -4.48 -17.39 7.27
N ALA A 56 -3.34 -17.33 6.59
CA ALA A 56 -2.84 -18.43 5.75
C ALA A 56 -2.59 -19.72 6.56
N LEU A 57 -2.29 -19.58 7.86
CA LEU A 57 -2.14 -20.68 8.81
C LEU A 57 -3.47 -21.17 9.43
N HIS A 58 -4.60 -20.56 9.07
CA HIS A 58 -5.92 -21.02 9.50
C HIS A 58 -6.26 -22.35 8.80
N LYS A 59 -6.73 -23.34 9.58
CA LYS A 59 -7.07 -24.65 9.05
C LYS A 59 -8.23 -24.52 8.06
N PHE A 60 -8.16 -25.26 6.95
CA PHE A 60 -9.22 -25.32 5.93
C PHE A 60 -9.51 -23.96 5.28
N ASN A 61 -8.96 -23.74 4.08
CA ASN A 61 -9.11 -22.53 3.24
C ASN A 61 -8.27 -21.31 3.63
N GLY A 62 -7.38 -21.42 4.63
CA GLY A 62 -6.53 -20.30 5.06
C GLY A 62 -5.75 -19.66 3.91
N ALA A 63 -5.20 -20.45 2.98
CA ALA A 63 -4.49 -19.93 1.81
C ALA A 63 -5.39 -19.08 0.89
N PHE A 64 -6.63 -19.52 0.63
CA PHE A 64 -7.58 -18.79 -0.23
C PHE A 64 -8.10 -17.52 0.44
N ALA A 65 -8.42 -17.60 1.74
CA ALA A 65 -8.81 -16.45 2.53
C ALA A 65 -7.68 -15.41 2.58
N ALA A 66 -6.43 -15.85 2.75
CA ALA A 66 -5.28 -14.96 2.73
C ALA A 66 -5.13 -14.24 1.39
N THR A 67 -5.48 -14.87 0.25
CA THR A 67 -5.49 -14.18 -1.05
C THR A 67 -6.47 -13.02 -1.08
N SER A 68 -7.74 -13.29 -0.79
CA SER A 68 -8.80 -12.29 -0.85
C SER A 68 -8.53 -11.15 0.16
N ILE A 69 -8.06 -11.48 1.36
CA ILE A 69 -7.75 -10.49 2.38
C ILE A 69 -6.51 -9.66 2.01
N SER A 70 -5.51 -10.24 1.35
CA SER A 70 -4.34 -9.48 0.87
C SER A 70 -4.69 -8.40 -0.13
N TYR A 71 -5.76 -8.57 -0.93
CA TYR A 71 -6.25 -7.52 -1.80
C TYR A 71 -6.77 -6.32 -1.01
N ILE A 72 -7.46 -6.58 0.09
CA ILE A 72 -8.03 -5.54 0.96
C ILE A 72 -6.93 -4.81 1.74
N THR A 73 -5.94 -5.53 2.27
CA THR A 73 -4.90 -4.92 3.11
C THR A 73 -4.05 -3.87 2.38
N ILE A 74 -3.89 -3.99 1.06
CA ILE A 74 -3.19 -2.98 0.23
C ILE A 74 -3.93 -1.63 0.25
N PHE A 75 -5.26 -1.68 0.11
CA PHE A 75 -6.09 -0.48 0.21
C PHE A 75 -6.04 0.04 1.64
N GLN A 76 -6.23 -0.84 2.62
CA GLN A 76 -6.23 -0.48 4.03
C GLN A 76 -4.96 0.28 4.44
N PHE A 77 -3.79 -0.20 4.02
CA PHE A 77 -2.52 0.50 4.23
C PHE A 77 -2.52 1.92 3.63
N SER A 78 -2.98 2.05 2.38
CA SER A 78 -3.03 3.35 1.68
C SER A 78 -3.93 4.37 2.41
N PHE A 79 -5.07 3.91 2.94
CA PHE A 79 -6.01 4.75 3.69
C PHE A 79 -5.52 5.07 5.11
N ILE A 80 -4.82 4.14 5.78
CA ILE A 80 -4.15 4.39 7.07
C ILE A 80 -3.09 5.49 6.90
N GLN A 81 -2.27 5.43 5.85
CA GLN A 81 -1.24 6.44 5.52
C GLN A 81 -1.85 7.82 5.23
N LEU A 82 -2.96 7.86 4.49
CA LEU A 82 -3.69 9.11 4.26
C LEU A 82 -4.25 9.69 5.59
N GLY A 83 -4.76 8.83 6.46
CA GLY A 83 -5.19 9.22 7.81
C GLY A 83 -4.03 9.76 8.65
N GLY A 84 -2.86 9.13 8.59
CA GLY A 84 -1.63 9.60 9.24
C GLY A 84 -1.24 11.02 8.85
N ASN A 85 -1.29 11.32 7.55
CA ASN A 85 -1.02 12.66 7.03
C ASN A 85 -2.03 13.71 7.52
N LEU A 86 -3.32 13.38 7.61
CA LEU A 86 -4.30 14.27 8.23
C LEU A 86 -3.98 14.50 9.73
N GLY A 87 -3.60 13.43 10.44
CA GLY A 87 -3.15 13.49 11.83
C GLY A 87 -1.99 14.46 12.03
N VAL A 88 -1.01 14.46 11.12
CA VAL A 88 0.11 15.44 11.09
C VAL A 88 -0.40 16.87 10.99
N VAL A 89 -1.28 17.15 10.02
CA VAL A 89 -1.83 18.49 9.79
C VAL A 89 -2.56 18.97 11.04
N LEU A 90 -3.45 18.15 11.59
CA LEU A 90 -4.23 18.50 12.77
C LEU A 90 -3.35 18.69 14.01
N ALA A 91 -2.36 17.83 14.25
CA ALA A 91 -1.46 17.93 15.41
C ALA A 91 -0.65 19.23 15.42
N LEU A 92 -0.31 19.75 14.25
CA LEU A 92 0.47 20.98 14.09
C LEU A 92 -0.41 22.24 14.04
N TRP A 93 -1.49 22.22 13.25
CA TRP A 93 -2.32 23.40 12.99
C TRP A 93 -3.36 23.65 14.09
N ALA A 94 -3.83 22.63 14.80
CA ALA A 94 -4.74 22.83 15.94
C ALA A 94 -4.08 23.59 17.10
N LYS A 95 -2.75 23.57 17.19
CA LYS A 95 -1.96 24.36 18.17
C LYS A 95 -1.83 25.84 17.79
N ARG A 96 -2.31 26.23 16.61
CA ARG A 96 -2.27 27.61 16.10
C ARG A 96 -3.65 28.25 16.24
N LEU A 97 -4.08 28.50 17.48
CA LEU A 97 -5.08 29.55 17.71
C LEU A 97 -4.35 30.84 18.08
N TYR A 98 -4.67 31.88 17.31
CA TYR A 98 -4.06 33.20 17.32
C TYR A 98 -4.28 33.87 18.67
N ASP A 99 -3.20 34.26 19.35
CA ASP A 99 -3.26 35.35 20.33
C ASP A 99 -2.37 36.48 19.82
N GLY A 100 -2.99 37.64 19.56
CA GLY A 100 -2.60 38.64 18.57
C GLY A 100 -1.30 39.40 18.80
N SER A 101 -0.37 38.92 19.63
CA SER A 101 0.85 39.68 19.92
C SER A 101 2.14 38.87 20.08
N LYS A 102 2.12 37.54 20.18
CA LYS A 102 3.37 36.75 20.32
C LYS A 102 3.25 35.39 19.66
N HIS A 103 4.26 34.99 18.88
CA HIS A 103 4.43 33.65 18.28
C HIS A 103 4.64 32.53 19.32
N LYS A 104 3.85 32.48 20.39
CA LYS A 104 3.82 31.37 21.33
C LYS A 104 2.74 30.39 20.88
N PHE A 105 3.16 29.15 20.60
CA PHE A 105 2.26 28.02 20.45
C PHE A 105 1.58 27.77 21.81
N VAL A 106 0.38 28.30 21.99
CA VAL A 106 -0.45 27.96 23.14
C VAL A 106 -1.62 27.14 22.62
N PRO A 107 -1.67 25.82 22.88
CA PRO A 107 -2.85 25.04 22.56
C PRO A 107 -4.01 25.57 23.41
N ALA A 108 -5.04 26.13 22.76
CA ALA A 108 -6.31 26.34 23.43
C ALA A 108 -7.01 24.97 23.55
N HIS A 109 -7.48 24.57 24.73
CA HIS A 109 -8.14 23.27 24.93
C HIS A 109 -9.31 23.02 23.95
N GLN A 110 -9.98 24.08 23.48
CA GLN A 110 -11.05 24.01 22.50
C GLN A 110 -10.61 23.49 21.12
N THR A 111 -9.38 23.77 20.65
CA THR A 111 -8.92 23.25 19.34
C THR A 111 -8.49 21.80 19.36
N VAL A 112 -8.14 21.26 20.53
CA VAL A 112 -7.65 19.89 20.65
C VAL A 112 -8.82 18.89 20.48
N ASN A 113 -9.96 19.15 21.13
CA ASN A 113 -11.18 18.34 20.97
C ASN A 113 -11.79 18.48 19.56
N LEU A 114 -11.68 19.67 18.98
CA LEU A 114 -12.18 19.91 17.62
C LEU A 114 -11.33 19.21 16.55
N ALA A 115 -10.02 19.12 16.77
CA ALA A 115 -9.12 18.41 15.87
C ALA A 115 -9.38 16.90 15.86
N SER A 116 -9.62 16.27 17.02
CA SER A 116 -10.00 14.86 17.07
C SER A 116 -11.37 14.61 16.42
N PHE A 117 -12.33 15.54 16.56
CA PHE A 117 -13.61 15.47 15.85
C PHE A 117 -13.42 15.51 14.32
N TYR A 118 -12.65 16.48 13.80
CA TYR A 118 -12.37 16.55 12.36
C TYR A 118 -11.59 15.33 11.84
N ALA A 119 -10.67 14.79 12.64
CA ALA A 119 -9.96 13.55 12.31
C ALA A 119 -10.94 12.38 12.17
N PHE A 120 -11.88 12.25 13.11
CA PHE A 120 -12.89 11.19 13.09
C PHE A 120 -13.85 11.35 11.91
N THR A 121 -14.36 12.56 11.65
CA THR A 121 -15.23 12.84 10.49
C THR A 121 -14.53 12.53 9.17
N PHE A 122 -13.26 12.90 9.02
CA PHE A 122 -12.48 12.55 7.83
C PHE A 122 -12.35 11.03 7.68
N GLY A 123 -12.03 10.31 8.77
CA GLY A 123 -11.98 8.85 8.76
C GLY A 123 -13.30 8.20 8.33
N LEU A 124 -14.44 8.71 8.80
CA LEU A 124 -15.76 8.26 8.38
C LEU A 124 -16.01 8.48 6.89
N VAL A 125 -15.73 9.68 6.36
CA VAL A 125 -15.90 9.98 4.93
C VAL A 125 -15.01 9.06 4.08
N MET A 126 -13.75 8.89 4.48
CA MET A 126 -12.80 8.05 3.77
C MET A 126 -13.16 6.56 3.84
N SER A 127 -13.86 6.11 4.90
CA SER A 127 -14.31 4.73 5.03
C SER A 127 -15.28 4.33 3.90
N GLY A 128 -16.15 5.24 3.44
CA GLY A 128 -17.03 4.99 2.31
C GLY A 128 -16.27 4.77 1.00
N VAL A 129 -15.24 5.59 0.74
CA VAL A 129 -14.38 5.46 -0.45
C VAL A 129 -13.53 4.19 -0.37
N TYR A 130 -13.01 3.87 0.81
CA TYR A 130 -12.30 2.63 1.08
C TYR A 130 -13.17 1.40 0.80
N LEU A 131 -14.38 1.35 1.37
CA LEU A 131 -15.32 0.26 1.15
C LEU A 131 -15.64 0.10 -0.33
N ALA A 132 -16.01 1.19 -1.03
CA ALA A 132 -16.36 1.13 -2.43
C ALA A 132 -15.20 0.60 -3.30
N SER A 133 -13.98 1.10 -3.08
CA SER A 133 -12.81 0.71 -3.87
C SER A 133 -12.32 -0.71 -3.53
N ALA A 134 -12.19 -1.05 -2.25
CA ALA A 134 -11.68 -2.34 -1.80
C ALA A 134 -12.67 -3.48 -2.07
N TYR A 135 -13.98 -3.26 -1.86
CA TYR A 135 -15.02 -4.24 -2.16
C TYR A 135 -15.04 -4.60 -3.65
N THR A 136 -15.09 -3.57 -4.49
CA THR A 136 -15.12 -3.74 -5.96
C THR A 136 -13.86 -4.43 -6.46
N TYR A 137 -12.69 -4.03 -5.94
CA TYR A 137 -11.43 -4.69 -6.27
C TYR A 137 -11.44 -6.16 -5.84
N ASN A 138 -11.90 -6.47 -4.63
CA ASN A 138 -11.96 -7.85 -4.11
C ASN A 138 -12.87 -8.74 -4.99
N LEU A 139 -14.04 -8.24 -5.38
CA LEU A 139 -14.96 -8.94 -6.29
C LEU A 139 -14.27 -9.27 -7.62
N TYR A 140 -13.79 -8.25 -8.36
CA TYR A 140 -13.25 -8.47 -9.70
C TYR A 140 -11.91 -9.20 -9.70
N ALA A 141 -11.08 -9.06 -8.66
CA ALA A 141 -9.84 -9.82 -8.52
C ALA A 141 -10.11 -11.32 -8.32
N ASN A 142 -11.09 -11.68 -7.48
CA ASN A 142 -11.48 -13.07 -7.29
C ASN A 142 -12.21 -13.65 -8.50
N ILE A 143 -13.02 -12.86 -9.22
CA ILE A 143 -13.61 -13.26 -10.51
C ILE A 143 -12.51 -13.57 -11.53
N HIS A 144 -11.55 -12.65 -11.70
CA HIS A 144 -10.43 -12.82 -12.62
C HIS A 144 -9.61 -14.10 -12.36
N GLN A 145 -9.62 -14.59 -11.12
CA GLN A 145 -8.84 -15.77 -10.71
C GLN A 145 -9.69 -17.01 -10.46
N ASN A 146 -10.99 -16.96 -10.76
CA ASN A 146 -11.94 -18.05 -10.51
C ASN A 146 -11.91 -18.56 -9.05
N THR A 147 -11.80 -17.63 -8.11
CA THR A 147 -11.82 -17.89 -6.66
C THR A 147 -12.94 -17.10 -5.99
N LEU A 148 -14.09 -16.99 -6.67
CA LEU A 148 -15.24 -16.22 -6.17
C LEU A 148 -15.69 -16.68 -4.78
N PHE A 149 -15.55 -17.96 -4.45
CA PHE A 149 -15.84 -18.48 -3.11
C PHE A 149 -14.98 -17.82 -2.01
N ALA A 150 -13.75 -17.37 -2.34
CA ALA A 150 -12.84 -16.72 -1.40
C ALA A 150 -13.23 -15.26 -1.13
N GLN A 151 -14.03 -14.65 -2.01
CA GLN A 151 -14.52 -13.27 -1.86
C GLN A 151 -15.21 -13.06 -0.52
N LEU A 152 -16.03 -14.04 -0.08
CA LEU A 152 -16.78 -13.97 1.17
C LEU A 152 -15.85 -13.78 2.38
N PHE A 153 -14.69 -14.44 2.40
CA PHE A 153 -13.71 -14.28 3.47
C PHE A 153 -13.11 -12.88 3.49
N GLY A 154 -12.84 -12.32 2.30
CA GLY A 154 -12.41 -10.93 2.16
C GLY A 154 -13.47 -9.95 2.64
N GLU A 155 -14.75 -10.12 2.25
CA GLU A 155 -15.83 -9.23 2.67
C GLU A 155 -16.03 -9.22 4.19
N GLN A 156 -16.01 -10.41 4.80
CA GLN A 156 -16.05 -10.57 6.25
C GLN A 156 -14.93 -9.76 6.93
N TYR A 157 -13.70 -9.90 6.45
CA TYR A 157 -12.56 -9.12 6.95
C TYR A 157 -12.69 -7.61 6.67
N LEU A 158 -13.16 -7.22 5.49
CA LEU A 158 -13.28 -5.82 5.06
C LEU A 158 -14.18 -5.03 6.01
N TRP A 159 -15.37 -5.55 6.29
CA TRP A 159 -16.33 -4.91 7.18
C TRP A 159 -15.86 -4.91 8.63
N SER A 160 -15.32 -6.03 9.09
CA SER A 160 -14.88 -6.17 10.48
C SER A 160 -13.62 -5.37 10.83
N SER A 161 -12.76 -5.05 9.85
CA SER A 161 -11.52 -4.28 10.04
C SER A 161 -11.66 -2.76 9.79
N LEU A 162 -12.89 -2.27 9.55
CA LEU A 162 -13.18 -0.89 9.16
C LEU A 162 -12.69 0.16 10.17
N ALA A 163 -12.66 -0.17 11.46
CA ALA A 163 -12.26 0.77 12.50
C ALA A 163 -10.81 1.25 12.33
N LEU A 164 -9.93 0.44 11.71
CA LEU A 164 -8.57 0.86 11.38
C LEU A 164 -8.56 2.10 10.47
N VAL A 165 -9.41 2.13 9.45
CA VAL A 165 -9.49 3.26 8.51
C VAL A 165 -10.15 4.48 9.16
N VAL A 166 -11.24 4.25 9.91
CA VAL A 166 -11.97 5.32 10.58
C VAL A 166 -11.13 6.02 11.64
N LEU A 167 -10.36 5.26 12.41
CA LEU A 167 -9.60 5.79 13.55
C LEU A 167 -8.16 6.14 13.24
N ALA A 168 -7.58 5.70 12.11
CA ALA A 168 -6.20 6.05 11.75
C ALA A 168 -5.88 7.55 11.84
N PRO A 169 -6.75 8.48 11.40
CA PRO A 169 -6.47 9.91 11.55
C PRO A 169 -6.44 10.37 13.01
N VAL A 170 -7.35 9.85 13.84
CA VAL A 170 -7.48 10.19 15.26
C VAL A 170 -6.30 9.65 16.06
N HIS A 171 -5.96 8.38 15.82
CA HIS A 171 -4.83 7.69 16.43
C HIS A 171 -3.51 8.42 16.17
N ASN A 172 -3.22 8.71 14.90
CA ASN A 172 -2.01 9.42 14.50
C ASN A 172 -1.99 10.87 15.01
N TYR A 173 -3.13 11.54 15.03
CA TYR A 173 -3.26 12.86 15.63
C TYR A 173 -2.79 12.85 17.10
N PHE A 174 -3.23 11.87 17.91
CA PHE A 174 -2.82 11.79 19.31
C PHE A 174 -1.34 11.45 19.48
N LEU A 175 -0.82 10.45 18.76
CA LEU A 175 0.59 10.08 18.81
C LEU A 175 1.50 11.28 18.48
N ILE A 176 1.25 11.96 17.36
CA ILE A 176 2.06 13.11 16.94
C ILE A 176 1.89 14.27 17.93
N SER A 177 0.70 14.46 18.50
CA SER A 177 0.43 15.50 19.49
C SER A 177 1.17 15.32 20.82
N ILE A 178 1.57 14.10 21.17
CA ILE A 178 2.35 13.81 22.38
C ILE A 178 3.79 14.32 22.25
N TRP A 179 4.49 13.98 21.16
CA TRP A 179 5.92 14.28 21.02
C TRP A 179 6.22 15.56 20.25
N SER A 180 5.26 16.11 19.48
CA SER A 180 5.46 17.41 18.81
C SER A 180 5.70 18.58 19.77
N ASN A 181 5.34 18.45 21.05
CA ASN A 181 5.67 19.41 22.11
C ASN A 181 6.97 19.06 22.86
N ASP A 182 7.34 17.78 22.93
CA ASP A 182 8.56 17.32 23.61
C ASP A 182 9.17 16.14 22.84
N ARG A 183 10.27 16.42 22.13
CA ARG A 183 11.00 15.42 21.34
C ARG A 183 11.53 14.25 22.16
N ARG A 184 11.67 14.37 23.49
CA ARG A 184 12.07 13.25 24.35
C ARG A 184 11.03 12.13 24.36
N LYS A 185 9.78 12.43 23.99
CA LYS A 185 8.68 11.46 23.94
C LYS A 185 8.58 10.68 22.64
N ILE A 186 9.48 10.89 21.66
CA ILE A 186 9.49 10.13 20.41
C ILE A 186 9.58 8.62 20.67
N LEU A 187 10.51 8.19 21.53
CA LEU A 187 10.66 6.78 21.87
C LEU A 187 9.39 6.22 22.53
N PHE A 188 8.77 7.01 23.41
CA PHE A 188 7.52 6.63 24.07
C PHE A 188 6.39 6.42 23.06
N THR A 189 6.25 7.28 22.04
CA THR A 189 5.21 7.11 21.01
C THR A 189 5.49 5.93 20.08
N ILE A 190 6.76 5.60 19.83
CA ILE A 190 7.13 4.36 19.11
C ILE A 190 6.69 3.13 19.91
N ILE A 191 6.90 3.13 21.23
CA ILE A 191 6.48 2.04 22.12
C ILE A 191 4.96 1.90 22.14
N LEU A 192 4.22 3.02 22.19
CA LEU A 192 2.75 3.00 22.15
C LEU A 192 2.21 2.46 20.82
N ASP A 193 2.81 2.85 19.70
CA ASP A 193 2.40 2.36 18.37
C ASP A 193 2.74 0.87 18.20
N PHE A 194 3.92 0.44 18.65
CA PHE A 194 4.28 -0.98 18.70
C PHE A 194 3.28 -1.81 19.54
N ALA A 195 2.93 -1.32 20.72
CA ALA A 195 1.94 -1.97 21.57
C ALA A 195 0.56 -2.02 20.91
N THR A 196 0.17 -0.95 20.21
CA THR A 196 -1.07 -0.89 19.42
C THR A 196 -1.14 -2.04 18.42
N TRP A 197 -0.17 -2.14 17.52
CA TRP A 197 -0.16 -3.16 16.48
C TRP A 197 0.00 -4.57 17.03
N THR A 198 0.78 -4.74 18.09
CA THR A 198 0.94 -6.04 18.76
C THR A 198 -0.39 -6.51 19.35
N THR A 199 -1.10 -5.65 20.08
CA THR A 199 -2.42 -6.00 20.63
C THR A 199 -3.43 -6.27 19.52
N CYS A 200 -3.42 -5.49 18.43
CA CYS A 200 -4.26 -5.74 17.25
C CYS A 200 -4.01 -7.16 16.69
N LEU A 201 -2.75 -7.55 16.50
CA LEU A 201 -2.41 -8.88 15.98
C LEU A 201 -2.80 -10.01 16.95
N VAL A 202 -2.53 -9.85 18.25
CA VAL A 202 -2.87 -10.85 19.28
C VAL A 202 -4.38 -11.04 19.37
N THR A 203 -5.15 -9.96 19.47
CA THR A 203 -6.62 -10.03 19.53
C THR A 203 -7.22 -10.63 18.26
N SER A 204 -6.66 -10.29 17.08
CA SER A 204 -7.06 -10.89 15.81
C SER A 204 -6.77 -12.38 15.75
N PHE A 205 -5.60 -12.80 16.23
CA PHE A 205 -5.25 -14.22 16.31
C PHE A 205 -6.21 -14.97 17.23
N LEU A 206 -6.49 -14.43 18.42
CA LEU A 206 -7.40 -15.04 19.38
C LEU A 206 -8.82 -15.17 18.83
N LEU A 207 -9.39 -14.07 18.34
CA LEU A 207 -10.75 -14.06 17.81
C LEU A 207 -10.86 -14.84 16.50
N GLY A 208 -9.89 -14.72 15.59
CA GLY A 208 -9.96 -15.41 14.30
C GLY A 208 -9.73 -16.91 14.38
N LYS A 209 -8.80 -17.36 15.23
CA LYS A 209 -8.42 -18.78 15.30
C LYS A 209 -9.24 -19.59 16.31
N TYR A 210 -9.65 -19.00 17.42
CA TYR A 210 -10.26 -19.74 18.53
C TYR A 210 -11.75 -19.43 18.76
N SER A 211 -12.33 -18.47 18.05
CA SER A 211 -13.76 -18.16 18.17
C SER A 211 -14.55 -18.61 16.93
N VAL A 212 -15.88 -18.68 17.08
CA VAL A 212 -16.83 -19.00 16.00
C VAL A 212 -16.86 -17.91 14.91
N LEU A 213 -16.27 -16.73 15.17
CA LEU A 213 -16.25 -15.62 14.23
C LEU A 213 -15.34 -15.87 13.00
N ALA A 214 -14.43 -16.84 13.07
CA ALA A 214 -13.52 -17.23 11.98
C ALA A 214 -12.90 -16.00 11.28
N TYR A 215 -13.16 -15.78 9.98
CA TYR A 215 -12.55 -14.68 9.22
C TYR A 215 -13.03 -13.28 9.63
N ASN A 216 -14.26 -13.14 10.15
CA ASN A 216 -14.71 -11.91 10.80
C ASN A 216 -13.89 -11.63 12.08
N GLY A 217 -13.48 -12.69 12.79
CA GLY A 217 -12.70 -12.59 14.03
C GLY A 217 -11.34 -11.92 13.80
N TYR A 218 -10.69 -12.19 12.67
CA TYR A 218 -9.41 -11.55 12.33
C TYR A 218 -9.55 -10.04 12.12
N GLY A 219 -10.58 -9.57 11.41
CA GLY A 219 -10.78 -8.13 11.22
C GLY A 219 -11.31 -7.45 12.50
N LEU A 220 -12.20 -8.11 13.25
CA LEU A 220 -12.74 -7.59 14.51
C LEU A 220 -11.64 -7.41 15.56
N GLY A 221 -10.70 -8.36 15.67
CA GLY A 221 -9.58 -8.22 16.58
C GLY A 221 -8.72 -6.99 16.28
N LEU A 222 -8.39 -6.75 15.00
CA LEU A 222 -7.65 -5.56 14.60
C LEU A 222 -8.41 -4.29 15.02
N SER A 223 -9.72 -4.24 14.73
CA SER A 223 -10.57 -3.11 15.09
C SER A 223 -10.63 -2.88 16.61
N ILE A 224 -10.87 -3.92 17.39
CA ILE A 224 -10.98 -3.84 18.86
C ILE A 224 -9.65 -3.38 19.47
N GLY A 225 -8.54 -3.99 19.06
CA GLY A 225 -7.21 -3.59 19.52
C GLY A 225 -6.91 -2.12 19.20
N TYR A 226 -7.26 -1.67 17.99
CA TYR A 226 -6.99 -0.31 17.55
C TYR A 226 -7.89 0.72 18.24
N ILE A 227 -9.17 0.39 18.48
CA ILE A 227 -10.10 1.21 19.27
C ILE A 227 -9.56 1.37 20.69
N ALA A 228 -9.23 0.25 21.36
CA ALA A 228 -8.75 0.25 22.73
C ALA A 228 -7.48 1.12 22.89
N TRP A 229 -6.51 0.96 22.00
CA TRP A 229 -5.28 1.76 22.05
C TRP A 229 -5.48 3.23 21.67
N THR A 230 -6.39 3.53 20.74
CA THR A 230 -6.74 4.93 20.44
C THR A 230 -7.34 5.62 21.67
N ILE A 231 -8.18 4.91 22.43
CA ILE A 231 -8.72 5.38 23.71
C ILE A 231 -7.60 5.56 24.74
N ILE A 232 -6.73 4.56 24.95
CA ILE A 232 -5.62 4.63 25.91
C ILE A 232 -4.68 5.80 25.59
N ILE A 233 -4.28 5.98 24.34
CA ILE A 233 -3.41 7.07 23.91
C ILE A 233 -4.10 8.43 24.10
N SER A 234 -5.42 8.50 23.87
CA SER A 234 -6.20 9.71 24.16
C SER A 234 -6.16 10.04 25.66
N PHE A 235 -6.33 9.05 26.55
CA PHE A 235 -6.21 9.27 27.99
C PHE A 235 -4.81 9.74 28.37
N ILE A 236 -3.75 9.10 27.86
CA ILE A 236 -2.36 9.52 28.10
C ILE A 236 -2.13 10.97 27.65
N LYS A 237 -2.70 11.36 26.50
CA LYS A 237 -2.59 12.72 25.97
C LYS A 237 -3.31 13.74 26.85
N PHE A 238 -4.48 13.40 27.36
CA PHE A 238 -5.39 14.33 28.01
C PHE A 238 -5.49 14.21 29.54
N HIS A 239 -4.74 13.30 30.17
CA HIS A 239 -4.81 13.03 31.61
C HIS A 239 -4.68 14.27 32.50
N LYS A 240 -4.05 15.35 32.01
CA LYS A 240 -3.89 16.63 32.73
C LYS A 240 -4.77 17.79 32.22
N GLU A 241 -5.53 17.58 31.14
CA GLU A 241 -6.18 18.65 30.36
C GLU A 241 -7.67 18.40 30.06
N TRP A 242 -8.31 17.44 30.73
CA TRP A 242 -9.76 17.18 30.59
C TRP A 242 -10.61 18.34 31.11
N LYS A 243 -10.88 19.31 30.24
CA LYS A 243 -12.00 20.23 30.36
C LYS A 243 -12.86 20.08 29.11
N ILE A 244 -14.06 19.50 29.29
CA ILE A 244 -15.08 19.45 28.25
C ILE A 244 -15.64 20.87 28.10
N ASN A 245 -15.06 21.65 27.19
CA ASN A 245 -15.62 22.92 26.78
C ASN A 245 -16.64 22.70 25.67
N ASN A 246 -17.64 23.59 25.56
CA ASN A 246 -18.64 23.59 24.49
C ASN A 246 -17.97 23.38 23.11
N PHE A 247 -18.48 22.42 22.33
CA PHE A 247 -18.05 22.13 20.97
C PHE A 247 -18.39 23.30 20.04
N GLY A 248 -17.55 24.34 20.01
CA GLY A 248 -17.63 25.40 19.01
C GLY A 248 -16.94 24.95 17.72
N LEU A 249 -17.64 24.96 16.57
CA LEU A 249 -17.05 24.64 15.26
C LEU A 249 -16.07 25.75 14.80
N SER A 250 -14.82 25.38 14.49
CA SER A 250 -13.85 26.30 13.86
C SER A 250 -13.77 26.06 12.35
N LEU A 251 -14.52 26.85 11.58
CA LEU A 251 -14.47 26.83 10.12
C LEU A 251 -13.06 27.16 9.58
N ASN A 252 -12.30 27.99 10.30
CA ASN A 252 -10.93 28.34 9.91
C ASN A 252 -9.98 27.15 9.98
N LEU A 253 -10.04 26.37 11.06
CA LEU A 253 -9.22 25.15 11.16
C LEU A 253 -9.64 24.14 10.08
N LEU A 254 -10.94 23.98 9.83
CA LEU A 254 -11.43 23.09 8.77
C LEU A 254 -10.90 23.50 7.38
N LYS A 255 -11.03 24.79 7.01
CA LYS A 255 -10.54 25.33 5.73
C LYS A 255 -9.03 25.11 5.56
N ILE A 256 -8.25 25.37 6.62
CA ILE A 256 -6.80 25.16 6.60
C ILE A 256 -6.48 23.67 6.43
N THR A 257 -7.13 22.79 7.21
CA THR A 257 -6.90 21.35 7.14
C THR A 257 -7.19 20.81 5.74
N ILE A 258 -8.34 21.16 5.16
CA ILE A 258 -8.69 20.78 3.78
C ILE A 258 -7.62 21.28 2.81
N LYS A 259 -7.24 22.56 2.88
CA LYS A 259 -6.23 23.14 1.99
C LYS A 259 -4.87 22.43 2.07
N GLN A 260 -4.46 22.01 3.27
CA GLN A 260 -3.15 21.38 3.48
C GLN A 260 -3.11 19.90 3.10
N ILE A 261 -4.25 19.19 3.14
CA ILE A 261 -4.32 17.76 2.82
C ILE A 261 -4.84 17.48 1.39
N TRP A 262 -5.52 18.45 0.76
CA TRP A 262 -6.25 18.28 -0.50
C TRP A 262 -5.47 17.54 -1.59
N SER A 263 -4.26 18.00 -1.89
CA SER A 263 -3.43 17.39 -2.95
C SER A 263 -3.16 15.91 -2.67
N GLN A 264 -2.89 15.54 -1.42
CA GLN A 264 -2.65 14.15 -1.04
C GLN A 264 -3.93 13.32 -1.07
N THR A 265 -5.05 13.86 -0.56
CA THR A 265 -6.34 13.18 -0.58
C THR A 265 -6.75 12.85 -2.01
N VAL A 266 -6.66 13.82 -2.93
CA VAL A 266 -7.01 13.61 -4.34
C VAL A 266 -6.12 12.55 -4.98
N LEU A 267 -4.80 12.60 -4.77
CA LEU A 267 -3.88 11.61 -5.34
C LEU A 267 -4.11 10.19 -4.79
N SER A 268 -4.31 10.05 -3.48
CA SER A 268 -4.53 8.74 -2.84
C SER A 268 -5.89 8.14 -3.19
N VAL A 269 -6.95 8.96 -3.22
CA VAL A 269 -8.29 8.53 -3.63
C VAL A 269 -8.27 8.12 -5.10
N PHE A 270 -7.69 8.96 -5.96
CA PHE A 270 -7.62 8.66 -7.38
C PHE A 270 -6.83 7.39 -7.65
N ALA A 271 -5.68 7.19 -7.01
CA ALA A 271 -4.91 5.95 -7.16
C ALA A 271 -5.74 4.71 -6.76
N SER A 272 -6.57 4.81 -5.72
CA SER A 272 -7.43 3.72 -5.26
C SER A 272 -8.59 3.46 -6.24
N VAL A 273 -9.23 4.52 -6.73
CA VAL A 273 -10.33 4.45 -7.72
C VAL A 273 -9.82 3.98 -9.08
N ALA A 274 -8.64 4.42 -9.50
CA ALA A 274 -8.02 3.98 -10.75
C ALA A 274 -7.69 2.49 -10.71
N LYS A 275 -7.15 1.97 -9.59
CA LYS A 275 -6.94 0.51 -9.39
C LYS A 275 -8.25 -0.28 -9.55
N MET A 276 -9.37 0.26 -9.04
CA MET A 276 -10.70 -0.34 -9.20
C MET A 276 -11.13 -0.38 -10.68
N PHE A 277 -11.06 0.74 -11.40
CA PHE A 277 -11.46 0.82 -12.81
C PHE A 277 -10.57 -0.04 -13.73
N VAL A 278 -9.28 -0.13 -13.43
CA VAL A 278 -8.35 -1.01 -14.13
C VAL A 278 -8.82 -2.45 -14.08
N LEU A 279 -9.22 -2.95 -12.91
CA LEU A 279 -9.68 -4.33 -12.78
C LEU A 279 -11.02 -4.57 -13.47
N LEU A 280 -11.90 -3.57 -13.50
CA LEU A 280 -13.15 -3.63 -14.24
C LEU A 280 -12.90 -3.68 -15.75
N ALA A 281 -11.98 -2.85 -16.26
CA ALA A 281 -11.55 -2.87 -17.64
C ALA A 281 -10.83 -4.18 -18.00
N LEU A 282 -9.96 -4.66 -17.10
CA LEU A 282 -9.28 -5.94 -17.21
C LEU A 282 -10.28 -7.08 -17.25
N TYR A 283 -11.30 -7.10 -16.39
CA TYR A 283 -12.35 -8.13 -16.43
C TYR A 283 -13.02 -8.20 -17.81
N HIS A 284 -13.36 -7.04 -18.40
CA HIS A 284 -13.97 -6.98 -19.72
C HIS A 284 -13.02 -7.44 -20.84
N LEU A 285 -11.77 -6.95 -20.84
CA LEU A 285 -10.75 -7.28 -21.84
C LEU A 285 -10.25 -8.73 -21.73
N ILE A 286 -10.10 -9.25 -20.51
CA ILE A 286 -9.56 -10.58 -20.22
C ILE A 286 -10.60 -11.66 -20.47
N ASN A 287 -11.89 -11.42 -20.19
CA ASN A 287 -12.96 -12.35 -20.63
C ASN A 287 -12.97 -12.56 -22.14
N GLN A 288 -12.45 -11.61 -22.93
CA GLN A 288 -12.33 -11.72 -24.37
C GLN A 288 -10.99 -12.33 -24.83
N LYS A 289 -9.91 -12.18 -24.05
CA LYS A 289 -8.52 -12.53 -24.47
C LYS A 289 -7.88 -13.71 -23.75
N MET A 290 -8.26 -14.05 -22.52
CA MET A 290 -7.69 -15.18 -21.78
C MET A 290 -8.74 -16.26 -21.59
N VAL A 291 -8.76 -17.17 -22.56
CA VAL A 291 -9.37 -18.47 -22.39
C VAL A 291 -8.49 -19.28 -21.43
N GLY A 292 -8.80 -19.25 -20.14
CA GLY A 292 -8.12 -20.08 -19.15
C GLY A 292 -7.99 -19.41 -17.80
N SER A 293 -8.33 -20.16 -16.76
CA SER A 293 -8.01 -19.82 -15.37
C SER A 293 -6.53 -19.43 -15.20
N VAL A 294 -6.29 -18.37 -14.44
CA VAL A 294 -4.98 -18.09 -13.85
C VAL A 294 -4.57 -19.29 -12.97
N PRO A 295 -3.38 -19.90 -13.16
CA PRO A 295 -2.93 -20.98 -12.28
C PRO A 295 -2.91 -20.55 -10.81
N LEU A 296 -3.32 -21.41 -9.88
CA LEU A 296 -3.37 -21.04 -8.46
C LEU A 296 -1.99 -20.66 -7.88
N ASN A 297 -0.90 -21.24 -8.39
CA ASN A 297 0.46 -20.81 -8.05
C ASN A 297 0.68 -19.32 -8.33
N LEU A 298 0.22 -18.85 -9.49
CA LEU A 298 0.32 -17.44 -9.89
C LEU A 298 -0.52 -16.55 -8.96
N GLN A 299 -1.66 -17.03 -8.48
CA GLN A 299 -2.48 -16.34 -7.50
C GLN A 299 -1.77 -16.21 -6.14
N SER A 300 -1.22 -17.30 -5.59
CA SER A 300 -0.49 -17.26 -4.32
C SER A 300 0.81 -16.45 -4.42
N SER A 301 1.52 -16.50 -5.55
CA SER A 301 2.67 -15.62 -5.80
C SER A 301 2.27 -14.14 -5.82
N ARG A 302 1.05 -13.79 -6.25
CA ARG A 302 0.56 -12.41 -6.19
C ARG A 302 0.39 -11.89 -4.76
N ILE A 303 0.09 -12.76 -3.79
CA ILE A 303 0.02 -12.35 -2.37
C ILE A 303 1.38 -11.81 -1.92
N LEU A 304 2.43 -12.60 -2.14
CA LEU A 304 3.81 -12.24 -1.83
C LEU A 304 4.26 -11.02 -2.63
N TRP A 305 3.82 -10.92 -3.89
CA TRP A 305 4.05 -9.78 -4.75
C TRP A 305 3.52 -8.48 -4.13
N TYR A 306 2.26 -8.44 -3.68
CA TYR A 306 1.67 -7.27 -3.02
C TYR A 306 2.32 -6.98 -1.65
N GLN A 307 2.59 -8.02 -0.86
CA GLN A 307 3.23 -7.88 0.45
C GLN A 307 4.66 -7.33 0.33
N SER A 308 5.40 -7.74 -0.71
CA SER A 308 6.74 -7.21 -0.97
C SER A 308 6.71 -5.71 -1.23
N MET A 309 5.74 -5.24 -2.02
CA MET A 309 5.56 -3.81 -2.29
C MET A 309 5.23 -3.04 -1.03
N LEU A 310 4.27 -3.52 -0.24
CA LEU A 310 3.87 -2.89 1.02
C LEU A 310 5.04 -2.78 2.00
N PHE A 311 5.82 -3.86 2.14
CA PHE A 311 6.93 -3.91 3.07
C PHE A 311 8.09 -2.99 2.65
N ILE A 312 8.52 -3.07 1.39
CA ILE A 312 9.63 -2.26 0.87
C ILE A 312 9.26 -0.77 0.87
N GLN A 313 8.05 -0.43 0.43
CA GLN A 313 7.59 0.96 0.40
C GLN A 313 7.28 1.54 1.79
N GLY A 314 7.07 0.70 2.81
CA GLY A 314 6.82 1.14 4.18
C GLY A 314 7.88 2.12 4.71
N PHE A 315 9.17 1.85 4.46
CA PHE A 315 10.25 2.77 4.80
C PHE A 315 10.16 4.10 4.02
N GLY A 316 9.87 3.99 2.73
CA GLY A 316 9.70 5.12 1.82
C GLY A 316 8.61 6.09 2.21
N PHE A 317 7.43 5.56 2.53
CA PHE A 317 6.30 6.38 2.96
C PHE A 317 6.55 7.03 4.32
N GLY A 318 7.23 6.35 5.24
CA GLY A 318 7.65 6.95 6.51
C GLY A 318 8.55 8.18 6.32
N PHE A 319 9.50 8.14 5.37
CA PHE A 319 10.30 9.32 5.02
C PHE A 319 9.49 10.41 4.33
N ALA A 320 8.58 10.05 3.43
CA ALA A 320 7.70 10.99 2.76
C ALA A 320 6.79 11.74 3.76
N ASP A 321 6.26 11.04 4.76
CA ASP A 321 5.45 11.61 5.84
C ASP A 321 6.28 12.49 6.78
N TYR A 322 7.51 12.09 7.10
CA TYR A 322 8.45 12.94 7.82
C TYR A 322 8.71 14.26 7.07
N LEU A 323 8.99 14.19 5.76
CA LEU A 323 9.19 15.39 4.93
C LEU A 323 7.92 16.26 4.88
N PHE A 324 6.75 15.64 4.83
CA PHE A 324 5.48 16.35 4.90
C PHE A 324 5.30 17.06 6.26
N TYR A 325 5.64 16.39 7.37
CA TYR A 325 5.65 17.01 8.70
C TYR A 325 6.61 18.21 8.77
N VAL A 326 7.82 18.09 8.24
CA VAL A 326 8.78 19.21 8.19
C VAL A 326 8.23 20.36 7.34
N PHE A 327 7.62 20.08 6.19
CA PHE A 327 6.94 21.07 5.36
C PHE A 327 5.82 21.79 6.10
N GLN A 328 4.94 21.07 6.81
CA GLN A 328 3.85 21.69 7.58
C GLN A 328 4.39 22.59 8.70
N LYS A 329 5.42 22.14 9.41
CA LYS A 329 6.14 22.96 10.41
C LYS A 329 6.78 24.20 9.80
N GLN A 330 7.30 24.08 8.58
CA GLN A 330 7.86 25.19 7.81
C GLN A 330 6.80 26.25 7.50
N MET A 331 5.63 25.83 7.04
CA MET A 331 4.51 26.71 6.72
C MET A 331 3.95 27.45 7.94
N ILE A 332 3.97 26.81 9.11
CA ILE A 332 3.50 27.45 10.35
C ILE A 332 4.50 28.47 10.87
N ARG A 333 5.80 28.15 10.85
CA ARG A 333 6.85 28.99 11.45
C ARG A 333 7.38 30.07 10.50
N ASP A 334 6.99 30.02 9.24
CA ASP A 334 7.51 30.88 8.16
C ASP A 334 9.05 30.91 8.13
N ARG A 335 9.66 29.73 8.31
CA ARG A 335 11.12 29.52 8.26
C ARG A 335 11.47 28.66 7.05
N ARG A 336 12.75 28.52 6.73
CA ARG A 336 13.22 27.51 5.76
C ARG A 336 13.94 26.39 6.51
N TYR A 337 13.58 25.15 6.20
CA TYR A 337 14.15 23.94 6.79
C TYR A 337 14.84 23.11 5.72
N HIS A 338 15.78 23.71 4.98
CA HIS A 338 16.50 23.06 3.87
C HIS A 338 18.02 23.27 3.97
N SER A 339 18.79 22.21 3.71
CA SER A 339 20.25 22.24 3.53
C SER A 339 20.71 21.11 2.60
N ARG A 340 21.86 21.29 1.93
CA ARG A 340 22.53 20.23 1.15
C ARG A 340 22.74 18.96 1.97
N GLN A 341 23.23 19.12 3.20
CA GLN A 341 23.46 18.01 4.12
C GLN A 341 22.17 17.27 4.45
N LEU A 342 21.05 17.98 4.67
CA LEU A 342 19.74 17.38 4.96
C LEU A 342 19.25 16.56 3.76
N PHE A 343 19.41 17.07 2.55
CA PHE A 343 19.09 16.33 1.32
C PHE A 343 19.87 15.02 1.26
N ILE A 344 21.21 15.09 1.32
CA ILE A 344 22.08 13.91 1.24
C ILE A 344 21.73 12.90 2.34
N CYS A 345 21.55 13.34 3.59
CA CYS A 345 21.24 12.43 4.69
C CYS A 345 19.93 11.68 4.47
N ILE A 346 18.86 12.37 4.03
CA ILE A 346 17.54 11.75 3.83
C ILE A 346 17.58 10.73 2.69
N PHE A 347 18.13 11.08 1.53
CA PHE A 347 18.12 10.19 0.38
C PHE A 347 19.07 9.00 0.54
N SER A 348 20.24 9.20 1.17
CA SER A 348 21.15 8.09 1.49
C SER A 348 20.51 7.11 2.47
N LEU A 349 19.89 7.59 3.56
CA LEU A 349 19.21 6.73 4.53
C LEU A 349 18.02 5.99 3.90
N LEU A 350 17.22 6.69 3.10
CA LEU A 350 16.07 6.11 2.41
C LEU A 350 16.50 4.99 1.47
N PHE A 351 17.55 5.20 0.67
CA PHE A 351 18.08 4.17 -0.22
C PHE A 351 18.58 2.95 0.57
N ILE A 352 19.38 3.18 1.62
CA ILE A 352 19.91 2.11 2.47
C ILE A 352 18.79 1.29 3.11
N TYR A 353 17.80 1.95 3.73
CA TYR A 353 16.68 1.24 4.37
C TYR A 353 15.79 0.49 3.37
N SER A 354 15.53 1.07 2.20
CA SER A 354 14.73 0.39 1.17
C SER A 354 15.48 -0.83 0.61
N MET A 355 16.80 -0.75 0.46
CA MET A 355 17.65 -1.89 0.08
C MET A 355 17.66 -2.98 1.14
N ILE A 356 17.82 -2.62 2.42
CA ILE A 356 17.75 -3.58 3.53
C ILE A 356 16.38 -4.28 3.56
N ALA A 357 15.29 -3.54 3.38
CA ALA A 357 13.94 -4.10 3.33
C ALA A 357 13.76 -5.09 2.17
N ALA A 358 14.27 -4.74 0.98
CA ALA A 358 14.26 -5.62 -0.17
C ALA A 358 15.11 -6.89 0.05
N ILE A 359 16.24 -6.79 0.75
CA ILE A 359 17.04 -7.99 1.07
C ILE A 359 16.29 -8.89 2.05
N ILE A 360 15.75 -8.32 3.15
CA ILE A 360 15.00 -9.06 4.17
C ILE A 360 13.80 -9.79 3.57
N PHE A 361 12.99 -9.10 2.76
CA PHE A 361 11.83 -9.73 2.14
C PHE A 361 12.24 -10.79 1.12
N GLY A 362 13.34 -10.59 0.40
CA GLY A 362 13.88 -11.57 -0.55
C GLY A 362 14.18 -12.91 0.13
N PHE A 363 14.84 -12.89 1.29
CA PHE A 363 15.06 -14.09 2.10
C PHE A 363 13.76 -14.71 2.65
N SER A 364 12.71 -13.91 2.79
CA SER A 364 11.41 -14.35 3.32
C SER A 364 10.53 -15.03 2.27
N ILE A 365 10.82 -14.92 0.97
CA ILE A 365 9.98 -15.51 -0.09
C ILE A 365 9.83 -17.02 0.09
N LYS A 366 10.93 -17.75 0.24
CA LYS A 366 10.92 -19.21 0.39
C LYS A 366 10.09 -19.69 1.60
N PRO A 367 10.33 -19.21 2.84
CA PRO A 367 9.52 -19.64 3.97
C PRO A 367 8.05 -19.21 3.86
N LEU A 368 7.77 -18.03 3.31
CA LEU A 368 6.38 -17.59 3.11
C LEU A 368 5.66 -18.43 2.04
N SER A 369 6.33 -18.80 0.94
CA SER A 369 5.77 -19.72 -0.07
C SER A 369 5.34 -21.05 0.55
N ALA A 370 6.10 -21.58 1.50
CA ALA A 370 5.73 -22.80 2.22
C ALA A 370 4.47 -22.61 3.10
N VAL A 371 4.31 -21.44 3.72
CA VAL A 371 3.11 -21.11 4.52
C VAL A 371 1.87 -21.03 3.64
N TYR A 372 1.94 -20.29 2.53
CA TYR A 372 0.82 -20.16 1.60
C TYR A 372 0.52 -21.47 0.83
N ALA A 373 1.45 -22.43 0.88
CA ALA A 373 1.28 -23.77 0.31
C ALA A 373 0.58 -24.78 1.26
N LYS A 374 0.44 -24.48 2.57
CA LYS A 374 0.19 -25.50 3.59
C LYS A 374 -1.28 -25.90 3.77
N GLU A 375 -2.17 -24.95 4.04
CA GLU A 375 -3.55 -25.22 4.46
C GLU A 375 -4.53 -25.24 3.28
N GLN A 376 -4.39 -26.27 2.43
CA GLN A 376 -5.08 -26.37 1.12
C GLN A 376 -6.06 -27.54 1.01
N ASN A 377 -5.98 -28.48 1.94
CA ASN A 377 -6.05 -29.89 1.59
C ASN A 377 -7.45 -30.51 1.48
N GLN A 378 -8.55 -29.78 1.63
CA GLN A 378 -9.88 -30.41 1.63
C GLN A 378 -10.96 -29.71 0.82
N ALA A 379 -10.89 -28.40 0.57
CA ALA A 379 -11.97 -27.75 -0.17
C ALA A 379 -11.91 -27.99 -1.67
N TYR A 380 -10.76 -28.13 -2.33
CA TYR A 380 -10.77 -28.32 -3.79
C TYR A 380 -11.01 -29.78 -4.22
N ILE A 381 -10.66 -30.75 -3.36
CA ILE A 381 -10.98 -32.17 -3.58
C ILE A 381 -12.46 -32.45 -3.22
N HIS A 382 -13.09 -31.61 -2.39
CA HIS A 382 -14.49 -31.75 -1.96
C HIS A 382 -15.47 -30.63 -2.38
N LEU A 383 -15.02 -29.58 -3.08
CA LEU A 383 -15.91 -28.59 -3.69
C LEU A 383 -16.55 -29.23 -4.91
N GLU A 384 -17.67 -29.86 -4.58
CA GLU A 384 -18.80 -30.22 -5.40
C GLU A 384 -18.58 -31.44 -6.30
N SER A 385 -19.54 -32.36 -6.22
CA SER A 385 -19.72 -33.45 -7.19
C SER A 385 -20.00 -32.95 -8.62
N LYS A 386 -20.03 -31.62 -8.82
CA LYS A 386 -20.36 -30.87 -10.03
C LYS A 386 -19.36 -29.71 -10.22
N ILE A 387 -19.19 -29.30 -11.47
CA ILE A 387 -18.37 -28.15 -11.84
C ILE A 387 -19.11 -26.87 -11.42
N PRO A 388 -18.49 -25.90 -10.73
CA PRO A 388 -19.16 -24.65 -10.40
C PRO A 388 -19.61 -23.88 -11.64
N GLU A 389 -20.79 -23.24 -11.58
CA GLU A 389 -21.46 -22.61 -12.74
C GLU A 389 -20.58 -21.64 -13.54
N HIS A 390 -19.70 -20.91 -12.87
CA HIS A 390 -18.84 -19.91 -13.48
C HIS A 390 -17.70 -20.50 -14.33
N PHE A 391 -17.31 -21.77 -14.13
CA PHE A 391 -16.24 -22.40 -14.91
C PHE A 391 -16.69 -22.86 -16.30
N TYR A 392 -17.98 -23.09 -16.50
CA TYR A 392 -18.53 -23.67 -17.73
C TYR A 392 -18.15 -22.85 -18.98
N ALA A 393 -18.22 -21.53 -18.92
CA ALA A 393 -17.87 -20.68 -20.07
C ALA A 393 -16.38 -20.76 -20.44
N SER A 394 -15.48 -20.79 -19.45
CA SER A 394 -14.03 -20.91 -19.69
C SER A 394 -13.65 -22.29 -20.22
N ILE A 395 -14.28 -23.34 -19.67
CA ILE A 395 -14.08 -24.72 -20.14
C ILE A 395 -14.56 -24.85 -21.60
N ARG A 396 -15.72 -24.27 -21.93
CA ARG A 396 -16.27 -24.23 -23.29
C ARG A 396 -15.26 -23.68 -24.29
N LEU A 397 -14.75 -22.48 -24.03
CA LEU A 397 -13.78 -21.81 -24.90
C LEU A 397 -12.51 -22.64 -25.06
N LYS A 398 -11.96 -23.18 -23.96
CA LYS A 398 -10.73 -23.98 -24.01
C LYS A 398 -10.90 -25.29 -24.81
N MET A 399 -12.10 -25.87 -24.76
CA MET A 399 -12.44 -27.03 -25.58
C MET A 399 -12.56 -26.66 -27.06
N LEU A 400 -13.16 -25.50 -27.39
CA LEU A 400 -13.24 -25.00 -28.76
C LEU A 400 -11.85 -24.68 -29.36
N GLU A 401 -10.93 -24.17 -28.56
CA GLU A 401 -9.56 -23.85 -28.98
C GLU A 401 -8.65 -25.08 -29.13
N ASN A 402 -9.02 -26.22 -28.53
CA ASN A 402 -8.24 -27.45 -28.61
C ASN A 402 -9.08 -28.62 -29.12
N PRO A 403 -9.35 -28.68 -30.44
CA PRO A 403 -10.14 -29.76 -31.04
C PRO A 403 -9.56 -31.13 -30.75
N LYS A 404 -8.23 -31.29 -30.73
CA LYS A 404 -7.57 -32.57 -30.43
C LYS A 404 -7.96 -33.11 -29.05
N LEU A 405 -8.06 -32.23 -28.06
CA LEU A 405 -8.53 -32.59 -26.73
C LEU A 405 -10.00 -33.04 -26.76
N VAL A 406 -10.86 -32.31 -27.49
CA VAL A 406 -12.28 -32.68 -27.64
C VAL A 406 -12.43 -34.04 -28.32
N TYR A 407 -11.65 -34.32 -29.35
CA TYR A 407 -11.63 -35.63 -30.02
C TYR A 407 -11.23 -36.75 -29.07
N LEU A 408 -10.18 -36.54 -28.27
CA LEU A 408 -9.70 -37.54 -27.32
C LEU A 408 -10.71 -37.79 -26.18
N LEU A 409 -11.32 -36.73 -25.64
CA LEU A 409 -12.34 -36.84 -24.60
C LEU A 409 -13.63 -37.46 -25.13
N GLY A 410 -14.06 -37.07 -26.33
CA GLY A 410 -15.22 -37.66 -27.01
C GLY A 410 -15.04 -39.15 -27.27
N GLN A 411 -13.86 -39.57 -27.74
CA GLN A 411 -13.53 -41.00 -27.92
C GLN A 411 -13.62 -41.78 -26.61
N LYS A 412 -13.07 -41.25 -25.50
CA LYS A 412 -13.13 -41.91 -24.19
C LYS A 412 -14.53 -41.91 -23.57
N ALA A 413 -15.35 -40.91 -23.86
CA ALA A 413 -16.74 -40.83 -23.40
C ALA A 413 -17.72 -41.57 -24.33
N HIS A 414 -17.25 -42.15 -25.44
CA HIS A 414 -18.09 -42.74 -26.49
C HIS A 414 -19.10 -41.75 -27.12
N ILE A 415 -18.74 -40.47 -27.20
CA ILE A 415 -19.56 -39.40 -27.79
C ILE A 415 -18.90 -38.93 -29.09
N ASN A 416 -19.68 -38.74 -30.16
CA ASN A 416 -19.18 -38.27 -31.45
C ASN A 416 -18.52 -36.87 -31.33
N PRO A 417 -17.20 -36.73 -31.59
CA PRO A 417 -16.47 -35.47 -31.43
C PRO A 417 -17.01 -34.30 -32.28
N LYS A 418 -17.53 -34.58 -33.48
CA LYS A 418 -18.11 -33.55 -34.35
C LYS A 418 -19.38 -32.96 -33.74
N LEU A 419 -20.15 -33.81 -33.05
CA LEU A 419 -21.38 -33.42 -32.38
C LEU A 419 -21.06 -32.60 -31.13
N ILE A 420 -20.02 -32.96 -30.38
CA ILE A 420 -19.50 -32.19 -29.24
C ILE A 420 -19.11 -30.77 -29.68
N LEU A 421 -18.32 -30.64 -30.75
CA LEU A 421 -17.89 -29.33 -31.25
C LEU A 421 -19.07 -28.47 -31.72
N ALA A 422 -20.06 -29.06 -32.40
CA ALA A 422 -21.27 -28.36 -32.81
C ALA A 422 -22.10 -27.87 -31.61
N HIS A 423 -22.23 -28.69 -30.57
CA HIS A 423 -22.95 -28.31 -29.35
C HIS A 423 -22.19 -27.23 -28.56
N LEU A 424 -20.87 -27.34 -28.45
CA LEU A 424 -20.03 -26.30 -27.82
C LEU A 424 -20.07 -24.98 -28.61
N ALA A 425 -20.28 -25.01 -29.93
CA ALA A 425 -20.43 -23.81 -30.75
C ALA A 425 -21.83 -23.16 -30.65
N SER A 426 -22.82 -23.83 -30.06
CA SER A 426 -24.19 -23.30 -29.89
C SER A 426 -24.21 -22.04 -29.03
N ASN A 427 -25.10 -21.09 -29.37
CA ASN A 427 -25.31 -19.89 -28.56
C ASN A 427 -26.15 -20.15 -27.30
N ASP A 428 -26.83 -21.30 -27.20
CA ASP A 428 -27.68 -21.62 -26.05
C ASP A 428 -26.87 -22.24 -24.88
N PRO A 429 -26.78 -21.58 -23.71
CA PRO A 429 -26.12 -22.12 -22.52
C PRO A 429 -26.68 -23.44 -22.02
N LYS A 430 -27.95 -23.75 -22.28
CA LYS A 430 -28.51 -25.04 -21.89
C LYS A 430 -27.91 -26.19 -22.69
N VAL A 431 -27.55 -25.95 -23.95
CA VAL A 431 -27.04 -26.97 -24.87
C VAL A 431 -25.58 -27.30 -24.57
N TRP A 432 -24.72 -26.28 -24.49
CA TRP A 432 -23.28 -26.53 -24.30
C TRP A 432 -22.91 -26.87 -22.84
N LYS A 433 -23.67 -26.41 -21.83
CA LYS A 433 -23.42 -26.80 -20.42
C LYS A 433 -23.58 -28.31 -20.22
N ILE A 434 -24.62 -28.93 -20.79
CA ILE A 434 -24.86 -30.38 -20.69
C ILE A 434 -23.68 -31.18 -21.25
N VAL A 435 -23.16 -30.76 -22.40
CA VAL A 435 -22.01 -31.42 -23.04
C VAL A 435 -20.74 -31.30 -22.19
N ILE A 436 -20.51 -30.13 -21.59
CA ILE A 436 -19.39 -29.93 -20.65
C ILE A 436 -19.58 -30.77 -19.39
N GLU A 437 -20.79 -30.83 -18.82
CA GLU A 437 -21.09 -31.68 -17.67
C GLU A 437 -20.74 -33.14 -17.96
N GLN A 438 -21.17 -33.66 -19.10
CA GLN A 438 -20.92 -35.06 -19.49
C GLN A 438 -19.44 -35.36 -19.69
N LEU A 439 -18.69 -34.47 -20.35
CA LEU A 439 -17.29 -34.70 -20.67
C LEU A 439 -16.34 -34.41 -19.51
N ILE A 440 -16.62 -33.36 -18.73
CA ILE A 440 -15.66 -32.79 -17.78
C ILE A 440 -15.95 -33.23 -16.34
N THR A 441 -17.19 -33.51 -15.96
CA THR A 441 -17.49 -33.97 -14.58
C THR A 441 -16.69 -35.22 -14.19
N PRO A 442 -16.51 -36.25 -15.06
CA PRO A 442 -15.67 -37.40 -14.75
C PRO A 442 -14.19 -37.03 -14.55
N ILE A 443 -13.68 -36.11 -15.37
CA ILE A 443 -12.30 -35.59 -15.33
C ILE A 443 -12.08 -34.75 -14.07
N TRP A 444 -13.08 -33.95 -13.71
CA TRP A 444 -13.12 -33.10 -12.53
C TRP A 444 -13.06 -33.92 -11.26
N ARG A 445 -13.91 -34.96 -11.17
CA ARG A 445 -13.92 -35.93 -10.07
C ARG A 445 -12.64 -36.75 -9.97
N ALA A 446 -12.00 -37.07 -11.10
CA ALA A 446 -10.74 -37.80 -11.12
C ALA A 446 -9.55 -36.98 -10.59
N GLY A 447 -9.61 -35.64 -10.66
CA GLY A 447 -8.61 -34.74 -10.09
C GLY A 447 -7.16 -35.14 -10.41
N PRO A 448 -6.28 -35.32 -9.40
CA PRO A 448 -4.88 -35.71 -9.58
C PRO A 448 -4.71 -37.15 -10.11
N ASN A 449 -5.68 -38.04 -9.91
CA ASN A 449 -5.64 -39.42 -10.40
C ASN A 449 -5.91 -39.52 -11.91
N PHE A 450 -6.29 -38.43 -12.58
CA PHE A 450 -6.57 -38.44 -14.02
C PHE A 450 -5.39 -38.96 -14.85
N GLN A 451 -4.15 -38.56 -14.52
CA GLN A 451 -2.98 -39.03 -15.27
C GLN A 451 -2.78 -40.54 -15.11
N TYR A 452 -3.07 -41.07 -13.92
CA TYR A 452 -3.02 -42.51 -13.64
C TYR A 452 -4.14 -43.26 -14.38
N LEU A 453 -5.37 -42.73 -14.38
CA LEU A 453 -6.54 -43.36 -15.00
C LEU A 453 -6.52 -43.32 -16.53
N TYR A 454 -5.88 -42.31 -17.12
CA TYR A 454 -6.01 -42.02 -18.53
C TYR A 454 -4.70 -41.95 -19.32
N GLY A 455 -3.54 -42.08 -18.65
CA GLY A 455 -2.21 -42.10 -19.27
C GLY A 455 -1.77 -40.76 -19.88
N ILE A 456 -2.54 -39.69 -19.67
CA ILE A 456 -2.29 -38.35 -20.20
C ILE A 456 -2.37 -37.31 -19.07
N PRO A 457 -1.50 -36.28 -19.07
CA PRO A 457 -1.56 -35.22 -18.07
C PRO A 457 -2.92 -34.53 -18.13
N ASN A 458 -3.52 -34.24 -16.97
CA ASN A 458 -4.83 -33.60 -16.91
C ASN A 458 -4.79 -32.21 -17.57
N PRO A 459 -5.44 -32.03 -18.74
CA PRO A 459 -5.32 -30.79 -19.51
C PRO A 459 -6.26 -29.68 -19.00
N ILE A 460 -7.17 -30.04 -18.08
CA ILE A 460 -8.28 -29.20 -17.67
C ILE A 460 -8.23 -28.87 -16.18
N THR A 461 -7.81 -29.77 -15.26
CA THR A 461 -7.82 -29.47 -13.81
C THR A 461 -6.45 -29.37 -13.15
N LYS A 462 -5.34 -29.79 -13.79
CA LYS A 462 -4.00 -29.73 -13.16
C LYS A 462 -3.56 -28.30 -12.79
N SER A 463 -3.93 -27.28 -13.59
CA SER A 463 -3.66 -25.87 -13.28
C SER A 463 -4.54 -25.28 -12.16
N PHE A 464 -5.60 -26.00 -11.77
CA PHE A 464 -6.65 -25.53 -10.88
C PHE A 464 -6.55 -26.12 -9.47
N VAL A 465 -5.78 -27.20 -9.26
CA VAL A 465 -5.87 -28.02 -8.04
C VAL A 465 -4.66 -27.91 -7.13
N SER A 466 -3.45 -27.61 -7.65
CA SER A 466 -2.23 -27.63 -6.83
C SER A 466 -1.51 -26.28 -6.79
N ILE A 467 -1.42 -25.70 -5.61
CA ILE A 467 -0.44 -24.66 -5.29
C ILE A 467 0.78 -25.37 -4.68
N SER A 468 1.95 -25.29 -5.31
CA SER A 468 3.20 -25.82 -4.77
C SER A 468 4.09 -24.69 -4.27
N ALA A 469 4.73 -24.88 -3.11
CA ALA A 469 5.67 -23.91 -2.57
C ALA A 469 6.80 -23.59 -3.58
N GLU A 470 7.31 -24.62 -4.25
CA GLU A 470 8.32 -24.48 -5.31
C GLU A 470 7.78 -23.69 -6.52
N GLY A 471 6.51 -23.92 -6.90
CA GLY A 471 5.87 -23.18 -7.99
C GLY A 471 5.67 -21.71 -7.65
N ILE A 472 5.27 -21.40 -6.41
CA ILE A 472 5.15 -20.03 -5.92
C ILE A 472 6.51 -19.34 -5.92
N GLU A 473 7.53 -20.00 -5.36
CA GLU A 473 8.89 -19.48 -5.26
C GLU A 473 9.46 -19.21 -6.65
N LYS A 474 9.39 -20.18 -7.57
CA LYS A 474 9.93 -20.07 -8.93
C LYS A 474 9.34 -18.89 -9.71
N LEU A 475 8.04 -18.60 -9.56
CA LEU A 475 7.40 -17.45 -10.22
C LEU A 475 7.90 -16.09 -9.70
N LEU A 476 8.46 -16.04 -8.50
CA LEU A 476 8.97 -14.81 -7.89
C LEU A 476 10.49 -14.67 -8.06
N THR A 477 11.25 -15.76 -7.88
CA THR A 477 12.72 -15.73 -7.90
C THR A 477 13.32 -16.22 -9.22
N GLY A 478 12.66 -17.16 -9.92
CA GLY A 478 13.20 -17.80 -11.12
C GLY A 478 13.26 -16.88 -12.34
N ASP A 479 12.27 -15.99 -12.50
CA ASP A 479 12.17 -15.09 -13.66
C ASP A 479 12.60 -13.65 -13.35
N ASN A 480 13.37 -13.42 -12.29
CA ASN A 480 13.76 -12.08 -11.79
C ASN A 480 12.58 -11.15 -11.43
N THR A 481 11.35 -11.68 -11.34
CA THR A 481 10.14 -10.93 -10.94
C THR A 481 10.38 -10.11 -9.68
N TYR A 482 11.01 -10.71 -8.65
CA TYR A 482 11.30 -10.05 -7.39
C TYR A 482 12.29 -8.87 -7.52
N ILE A 483 13.27 -8.98 -8.41
CA ILE A 483 14.23 -7.90 -8.65
C ILE A 483 13.51 -6.67 -9.20
N HIS A 484 12.63 -6.87 -10.20
CA HIS A 484 11.81 -5.79 -10.74
C HIS A 484 10.86 -5.18 -9.69
N LEU A 485 10.31 -5.99 -8.78
CA LEU A 485 9.52 -5.50 -7.65
C LEU A 485 10.32 -4.64 -6.69
N ALA A 486 11.54 -5.08 -6.34
CA ALA A 486 12.42 -4.33 -5.47
C ALA A 486 12.80 -2.99 -6.09
N ILE A 487 13.16 -2.98 -7.39
CA ILE A 487 13.42 -1.75 -8.14
C ILE A 487 12.20 -0.82 -8.08
N PHE A 488 11.01 -1.34 -8.36
CA PHE A 488 9.77 -0.57 -8.26
C PHE A 488 9.57 0.04 -6.87
N GLY A 489 9.67 -0.77 -5.82
CA GLY A 489 9.48 -0.33 -4.43
C GLY A 489 10.47 0.77 -4.02
N ILE A 490 11.74 0.63 -4.39
CA ILE A 490 12.81 1.58 -4.08
C ILE A 490 12.64 2.87 -4.89
N PHE A 491 12.51 2.79 -6.21
CA PHE A 491 12.48 3.97 -7.09
C PHE A 491 11.21 4.80 -6.89
N TYR A 492 10.07 4.14 -6.68
CA TYR A 492 8.83 4.84 -6.37
C TYR A 492 8.92 5.59 -5.04
N SER A 493 9.50 4.97 -4.01
CA SER A 493 9.72 5.59 -2.70
C SER A 493 10.67 6.79 -2.75
N LEU A 494 11.76 6.66 -3.52
CA LEU A 494 12.71 7.75 -3.77
C LEU A 494 12.04 8.93 -4.48
N SER A 495 11.27 8.67 -5.54
CA SER A 495 10.53 9.72 -6.25
C SER A 495 9.53 10.44 -5.34
N SER A 496 8.73 9.69 -4.58
CA SER A 496 7.75 10.28 -3.66
C SER A 496 8.43 11.20 -2.63
N SER A 497 9.53 10.74 -2.03
CA SER A 497 10.33 11.55 -1.10
C SER A 497 10.97 12.76 -1.78
N LEU A 498 11.40 12.63 -3.03
CA LEU A 498 11.96 13.72 -3.83
C LEU A 498 10.94 14.81 -4.12
N MET A 499 9.72 14.44 -4.48
CA MET A 499 8.63 15.40 -4.66
C MET A 499 8.22 16.05 -3.34
N ARG A 500 8.23 15.31 -2.21
CA ARG A 500 8.04 15.93 -0.88
C ARG A 500 9.14 16.93 -0.54
N TYR A 501 10.38 16.63 -0.90
CA TYR A 501 11.49 17.55 -0.71
C TYR A 501 11.42 18.76 -1.65
N TYR A 502 10.92 18.58 -2.88
CA TYR A 502 10.61 19.69 -3.79
C TYR A 502 9.63 20.66 -3.14
N ASN A 503 8.53 20.16 -2.55
CA ASN A 503 7.53 20.99 -1.85
C ASN A 503 8.15 21.79 -0.68
N LEU A 504 9.13 21.22 0.01
CA LEU A 504 9.90 21.88 1.06
C LEU A 504 10.71 23.07 0.51
N ILE A 505 11.39 22.91 -0.63
CA ILE A 505 12.19 23.97 -1.27
C ILE A 505 11.30 25.09 -1.81
N THR A 506 10.24 24.74 -2.54
CA THR A 506 9.34 25.71 -3.17
C THR A 506 8.36 26.34 -2.21
N ARG A 507 8.20 25.77 -1.01
CA ARG A 507 7.21 26.17 0.00
C ARG A 507 5.77 26.12 -0.51
N ARG A 508 5.50 25.26 -1.48
CA ARG A 508 4.20 25.11 -2.12
C ARG A 508 3.86 23.63 -2.19
N LEU A 509 2.58 23.31 -2.05
CA LEU A 509 2.07 21.98 -2.37
C LEU A 509 1.88 21.86 -3.88
N ASP A 510 2.36 20.75 -4.44
CA ASP A 510 2.15 20.37 -5.83
C ASP A 510 0.65 20.32 -6.18
N LEU A 511 0.32 20.81 -7.36
CA LEU A 511 -0.98 20.59 -7.96
C LEU A 511 -1.09 19.11 -8.34
N PRO A 512 -2.16 18.41 -7.94
CA PRO A 512 -2.25 16.96 -8.15
C PRO A 512 -2.35 16.57 -9.63
N PHE A 513 -2.78 17.48 -10.50
CA PHE A 513 -3.14 17.20 -11.90
C PHE A 513 -2.03 16.52 -12.72
N VAL A 514 -0.79 17.01 -12.63
CA VAL A 514 0.33 16.43 -13.39
C VAL A 514 0.60 14.99 -12.92
N SER A 515 0.59 14.76 -11.61
CA SER A 515 0.77 13.43 -11.03
C SER A 515 -0.40 12.50 -11.37
N LEU A 516 -1.63 13.00 -11.46
CA LEU A 516 -2.80 12.22 -11.88
C LEU A 516 -2.66 11.71 -13.33
N ILE A 517 -2.31 12.60 -14.27
CA ILE A 517 -2.07 12.21 -15.67
C ILE A 517 -0.99 11.13 -15.74
N PHE A 518 0.11 11.34 -15.01
CA PHE A 518 1.22 10.39 -15.02
C PHE A 518 0.82 9.03 -14.44
N GLN A 519 0.01 9.00 -13.37
CA GLN A 519 -0.54 7.76 -12.83
C GLN A 519 -1.41 7.03 -13.86
N ILE A 520 -2.27 7.73 -14.60
CA ILE A 520 -3.12 7.12 -15.66
C ILE A 520 -2.24 6.47 -16.73
N LEU A 521 -1.21 7.19 -17.22
CA LEU A 521 -0.32 6.69 -18.25
C LEU A 521 0.47 5.45 -17.80
N VAL A 522 1.01 5.48 -16.57
CA VAL A 522 1.71 4.34 -15.98
C VAL A 522 0.79 3.15 -15.83
N ILE A 523 -0.43 3.38 -15.33
CA ILE A 523 -1.45 2.34 -15.20
C ILE A 523 -1.77 1.73 -16.57
N ALA A 524 -2.05 2.54 -17.58
CA ALA A 524 -2.36 2.07 -18.93
C ALA A 524 -1.22 1.24 -19.52
N PHE A 525 0.02 1.69 -19.34
CA PHE A 525 1.22 0.96 -19.81
C PHE A 525 1.38 -0.39 -19.12
N VAL A 526 1.36 -0.42 -17.79
CA VAL A 526 1.52 -1.65 -17.00
C VAL A 526 0.42 -2.65 -17.31
N VAL A 527 -0.83 -2.17 -17.41
CA VAL A 527 -2.00 -3.00 -17.67
C VAL A 527 -2.00 -3.53 -19.10
N GLY A 528 -1.74 -2.68 -20.09
CA GLY A 528 -1.66 -3.09 -21.49
C GLY A 528 -0.58 -4.15 -21.71
N PHE A 529 0.63 -3.91 -21.18
CA PHE A 529 1.71 -4.88 -21.27
C PHE A 529 1.41 -6.17 -20.52
N GLY A 530 0.87 -6.07 -19.30
CA GLY A 530 0.47 -7.22 -18.50
C GLY A 530 -0.53 -8.12 -19.23
N VAL A 531 -1.57 -7.54 -19.84
CA VAL A 531 -2.60 -8.29 -20.56
C VAL A 531 -2.05 -8.99 -21.78
N ASP A 532 -1.28 -8.29 -22.61
CA ASP A 532 -0.87 -8.81 -23.92
C ASP A 532 0.29 -9.82 -23.83
N TYR A 533 1.12 -9.76 -22.76
CA TYR A 533 2.34 -10.57 -22.67
C TYR A 533 2.35 -11.62 -21.55
N GLN A 534 1.40 -11.61 -20.60
CA GLN A 534 1.40 -12.57 -19.47
C GLN A 534 1.30 -14.05 -19.87
N SER A 535 0.73 -14.33 -21.04
CA SER A 535 0.62 -15.68 -21.63
C SER A 535 1.80 -16.05 -22.54
N GLY A 536 2.71 -15.10 -22.81
CA GLY A 536 3.86 -15.31 -23.67
C GLY A 536 4.99 -16.07 -22.99
N THR A 537 5.90 -16.65 -23.78
CA THR A 537 7.05 -17.44 -23.28
C THR A 537 8.15 -16.58 -22.66
N LYS A 538 8.30 -15.32 -23.09
CA LYS A 538 9.36 -14.41 -22.62
C LYS A 538 9.00 -13.63 -21.35
N PHE A 539 7.71 -13.37 -21.12
CA PHE A 539 7.22 -12.52 -20.01
C PHE A 539 6.12 -13.23 -19.21
N ALA A 540 6.25 -14.55 -19.04
CA ALA A 540 5.21 -15.36 -18.43
C ALA A 540 4.87 -14.91 -16.99
N GLY A 541 3.58 -14.96 -16.64
CA GLY A 541 3.14 -14.79 -15.25
C GLY A 541 3.41 -13.38 -14.71
N LEU A 542 4.04 -13.28 -13.54
CA LEU A 542 4.24 -12.00 -12.84
C LEU A 542 5.30 -11.10 -13.45
N LEU A 543 6.16 -11.64 -14.33
CA LEU A 543 7.19 -10.84 -14.98
C LEU A 543 6.57 -9.80 -15.93
N ALA A 544 5.52 -10.15 -16.69
CA ALA A 544 4.78 -9.22 -17.54
C ALA A 544 4.17 -8.04 -16.77
N TRP A 545 3.99 -8.15 -15.46
CA TRP A 545 3.48 -7.05 -14.64
C TRP A 545 4.63 -6.29 -13.97
N SER A 546 5.58 -7.02 -13.39
CA SER A 546 6.65 -6.45 -12.56
C SER A 546 7.66 -5.66 -13.38
N MET A 547 8.01 -6.13 -14.57
CA MET A 547 8.98 -5.47 -15.44
C MET A 547 8.49 -4.09 -15.91
N PRO A 548 7.27 -3.93 -16.46
CA PRO A 548 6.69 -2.62 -16.75
C PRO A 548 6.58 -1.70 -15.54
N MET A 549 6.30 -2.24 -14.35
CA MET A 549 6.29 -1.44 -13.11
C MET A 549 7.67 -0.89 -12.77
N SER A 550 8.71 -1.72 -12.88
CA SER A 550 10.09 -1.27 -12.66
C SER A 550 10.49 -0.16 -13.64
N ILE A 551 10.16 -0.32 -14.94
CA ILE A 551 10.39 0.72 -15.97
C ILE A 551 9.66 1.99 -15.60
N SER A 552 8.37 1.88 -15.27
CA SER A 552 7.54 3.04 -14.89
C SER A 552 8.14 3.78 -13.69
N SER A 553 8.59 3.07 -12.67
CA SER A 553 9.23 3.69 -11.49
C SER A 553 10.55 4.38 -11.81
N ALA A 554 11.33 3.85 -12.75
CA ALA A 554 12.57 4.48 -13.21
C ALA A 554 12.25 5.80 -13.94
N VAL A 555 11.26 5.79 -14.84
CA VAL A 555 10.80 7.01 -15.54
C VAL A 555 10.26 8.04 -14.54
N ILE A 556 9.42 7.60 -13.57
CA ILE A 556 8.91 8.43 -12.48
C ILE A 556 10.08 9.11 -11.73
N LEU A 557 11.12 8.34 -11.37
CA LEU A 557 12.28 8.84 -10.64
C LEU A 557 13.09 9.84 -11.47
N ILE A 558 13.39 9.53 -12.73
CA ILE A 558 14.14 10.42 -13.64
C ILE A 558 13.39 11.75 -13.83
N PHE A 559 12.08 11.69 -14.06
CA PHE A 559 11.26 12.89 -14.20
C PHE A 559 11.23 13.74 -12.91
N SER A 560 11.11 13.08 -11.76
CA SER A 560 11.16 13.74 -10.45
C SER A 560 12.53 14.41 -10.20
N LEU A 561 13.63 13.74 -10.58
CA LEU A 561 14.99 14.27 -10.52
C LEU A 561 15.17 15.48 -11.44
N PHE A 562 14.61 15.46 -12.64
CA PHE A 562 14.65 16.59 -13.55
C PHE A 562 13.92 17.82 -12.99
N ILE A 563 12.68 17.65 -12.51
CA ILE A 563 11.91 18.74 -11.86
C ILE A 563 12.65 19.29 -10.64
N PHE A 564 13.15 18.38 -9.81
CA PHE A 564 13.89 18.76 -8.61
C PHE A 564 15.15 19.57 -8.97
N THR A 565 15.97 19.06 -9.89
CA THR A 565 17.25 19.68 -10.26
C THR A 565 17.07 21.06 -10.90
N THR A 566 16.12 21.20 -11.81
CA THR A 566 15.81 22.49 -12.45
C THR A 566 15.34 23.53 -11.43
N THR A 567 14.51 23.12 -10.48
CA THR A 567 14.00 23.99 -9.43
C THR A 567 15.05 24.33 -8.40
N TYR A 568 15.87 23.34 -8.03
CA TYR A 568 16.96 23.51 -7.10
C TYR A 568 18.05 24.42 -7.66
N SER A 569 18.37 24.32 -8.95
CA SER A 569 19.28 25.24 -9.65
C SER A 569 18.77 26.68 -9.60
N LYS A 570 17.49 26.92 -9.91
CA LYS A 570 16.85 28.26 -9.77
C LYS A 570 16.86 28.77 -8.33
N PHE A 571 16.67 27.87 -7.37
CA PHE A 571 16.75 28.22 -5.96
C PHE A 571 18.17 28.66 -5.58
N LEU A 572 19.19 27.92 -6.00
CA LEU A 572 20.61 28.24 -5.75
C LEU A 572 21.04 29.55 -6.40
N SER A 573 20.53 29.88 -7.59
CA SER A 573 20.84 31.17 -8.24
C SER A 573 20.20 32.37 -7.53
N THR A 574 19.05 32.16 -6.87
CA THR A 574 18.31 33.20 -6.15
C THR A 574 18.82 33.37 -4.71
N TYR A 575 19.31 32.29 -4.09
CA TYR A 575 19.75 32.28 -2.71
C TYR A 575 21.20 31.81 -2.65
N SER A 576 22.14 32.75 -2.46
CA SER A 576 23.53 32.38 -2.22
C SER A 576 23.62 31.57 -0.93
N TYR A 577 23.93 30.28 -1.07
CA TYR A 577 24.42 29.50 0.06
C TYR A 577 25.71 30.17 0.52
N LYS A 578 25.70 30.78 1.71
CA LYS A 578 26.93 31.20 2.40
C LYS A 578 27.67 29.96 2.94
N ASP A 579 27.94 28.98 2.07
CA ASP A 579 28.74 27.80 2.39
C ASP A 579 30.25 28.12 2.29
N ASN A 580 30.65 29.27 1.71
CA ASN A 580 32.06 29.64 1.59
C ASN A 580 32.74 30.07 2.91
N ASN A 581 32.06 29.98 4.05
CA ASN A 581 32.68 30.15 5.38
C ASN A 581 32.89 28.81 6.11
N PHE A 582 32.90 27.69 5.40
CA PHE A 582 33.39 26.42 5.93
C PHE A 582 34.93 26.37 5.86
N GLU A 583 35.60 26.97 6.84
CA GLU A 583 36.93 26.49 7.23
C GLU A 583 36.77 25.06 7.74
N ASN A 584 37.18 24.11 6.90
CA ASN A 584 37.11 22.68 7.19
C ASN A 584 38.26 22.32 8.15
N PRO A 585 38.01 21.80 9.37
CA PRO A 585 39.10 21.40 10.28
C PRO A 585 39.67 20.02 9.94
N TYR A 586 39.22 19.37 8.86
CA TYR A 586 39.66 18.01 8.48
C TYR A 586 40.50 18.03 7.19
N PRO A 587 41.71 17.43 7.20
CA PRO A 587 42.69 17.52 6.11
C PRO A 587 42.46 16.49 4.98
N PHE A 588 41.27 15.91 4.86
CA PHE A 588 41.02 14.85 3.88
C PHE A 588 40.53 15.41 2.55
N LYS A 589 41.46 15.56 1.59
CA LYS A 589 41.26 16.13 0.23
C LYS A 589 40.17 15.45 -0.62
N TRP A 590 39.80 14.19 -0.35
CA TRP A 590 38.92 13.43 -1.23
C TRP A 590 37.42 13.77 -1.13
N ILE A 591 36.98 14.43 -0.05
CA ILE A 591 35.58 14.86 0.11
C ILE A 591 35.24 16.09 -0.77
N ARG A 592 36.25 16.79 -1.28
CA ARG A 592 36.10 18.03 -2.07
C ARG A 592 35.55 17.82 -3.48
N HIS A 593 35.50 16.59 -3.98
CA HIS A 593 35.00 16.28 -5.33
C HIS A 593 33.59 15.65 -5.34
N ILE A 594 33.02 15.35 -4.17
CA ILE A 594 31.69 14.73 -4.02
C ILE A 594 30.65 15.73 -3.46
N LEU A 595 31.09 16.79 -2.78
CA LEU A 595 30.25 17.93 -2.33
C LEU A 595 30.34 19.09 -3.33
#